data_AF-A0A1V1P2Q4-F1
#
_entry.id   AF-A0A1V1P2Q4-F1
#
_cell.length_a   1.000
_cell.length_b   1.000
_cell.length_c   1.000
_cell.angle_alpha   90.00
_cell.angle_beta   90.00
_cell.angle_gamma   90.00
#
_symmetry.space_group_name_H-M   'P 1'
#
loop_
_entity.id
_entity.type
_entity.pdbx_description
1 polymer ?
#
loop_
_entity_poly.entity_id
_entity_poly.type
_entity_poly.pdbx_seq_one_letter_code
_entity_poly.pdbx_strand_id
1 'polypeptide(L)'
;MAHEWMLAGVEHLIATLWEIRDTTGSQFAPYFYENLTKRLPIGEALRNARIRLKSERPDDLCWASYVLYGDPSYSYHAERRGDSINKAGRIWKLDFQRMHLIIGLMILTILTYNFF
;
A
#
# COMPACT_ATOMS: atom_id res chain seq x y z
N MET A 1 17.08 -5.80 3.14
CA MET A 1 16.51 -4.63 2.43
C MET A 1 15.09 -4.90 1.96
N ALA A 2 14.76 -5.25 0.70
CA ALA A 2 13.36 -5.30 0.23
C ALA A 2 12.39 -6.21 1.04
N HIS A 3 12.88 -7.33 1.57
CA HIS A 3 12.07 -8.24 2.38
C HIS A 3 11.58 -7.61 3.71
N GLU A 4 12.38 -6.74 4.33
CA GLU A 4 12.06 -6.10 5.61
C GLU A 4 10.89 -5.13 5.47
N TRP A 5 10.83 -4.42 4.34
CA TRP A 5 9.75 -3.47 4.04
C TRP A 5 8.43 -4.17 3.73
N MET A 6 8.49 -5.33 3.06
CA MET A 6 7.30 -6.17 2.89
C MET A 6 6.80 -6.70 4.25
N LEU A 7 7.70 -7.09 5.15
CA LEU A 7 7.33 -7.49 6.52
C LEU A 7 6.79 -6.33 7.36
N ALA A 8 7.22 -5.10 7.10
CA ALA A 8 6.70 -3.88 7.72
C ALA A 8 5.29 -3.48 7.20
N GLY A 9 4.73 -4.22 6.24
CA GLY A 9 3.37 -4.00 5.72
C GLY A 9 3.28 -3.01 4.56
N VAL A 10 4.37 -2.75 3.83
CA VAL A 10 4.31 -1.95 2.61
C VAL A 10 3.58 -2.73 1.51
N GLU A 11 2.51 -2.13 0.96
CA GLU A 11 1.69 -2.77 -0.08
C GLU A 11 2.41 -2.87 -1.44
N HIS A 12 3.16 -1.83 -1.82
CA HIS A 12 3.89 -1.77 -3.09
C HIS A 12 5.27 -1.14 -2.88
N LEU A 13 6.32 -1.85 -3.33
CA LEU A 13 7.71 -1.41 -3.22
C LEU A 13 8.38 -1.44 -4.59
N ILE A 14 9.04 -0.36 -4.97
CA ILE A 14 9.90 -0.32 -6.16
C ILE A 14 11.35 -0.32 -5.68
N ALA A 15 12.14 -1.28 -6.17
CA ALA A 15 13.56 -1.41 -5.86
C ALA A 15 14.40 -1.43 -7.14
N THR A 16 15.71 -1.28 -6.98
CA THR A 16 16.68 -1.29 -8.08
C THR A 16 17.61 -2.50 -7.91
N LEU A 17 17.81 -3.29 -8.97
CA LEU A 17 18.65 -4.49 -8.93
C LEU A 17 20.15 -4.18 -8.85
N TRP A 18 20.58 -3.05 -9.41
CA TRP A 18 21.95 -2.55 -9.35
C TRP A 18 21.95 -1.05 -9.05
N GLU A 19 23.13 -0.53 -8.74
CA GLU A 19 23.33 0.89 -8.47
C GLU A 19 23.00 1.71 -9.73
N ILE A 20 22.15 2.72 -9.55
CA ILE A 20 21.72 3.62 -10.61
C ILE A 20 22.47 4.93 -10.44
N ARG A 21 23.00 5.47 -11.54
CA ARG A 21 23.55 6.83 -11.55
C ARG A 21 22.47 7.84 -11.20
N ASP A 22 22.77 8.77 -10.30
CA ASP A 22 21.82 9.78 -9.80
C ASP A 22 21.12 10.58 -10.92
N THR A 23 21.84 10.84 -12.02
CA THR A 23 21.30 11.51 -13.22
C THR A 23 20.20 10.74 -13.93
N THR A 24 20.15 9.41 -13.79
CA THR A 24 19.11 8.56 -14.38
C THR A 24 17.97 8.29 -13.40
N GLY A 25 18.27 8.20 -12.10
CA GLY A 25 17.26 8.13 -11.04
C GLY A 25 16.37 9.38 -10.98
N SER A 26 16.99 10.56 -11.07
CA SER A 26 16.29 11.86 -11.08
C SER A 26 15.36 12.08 -12.26
N GLN A 27 15.55 11.37 -13.39
CA GLN A 27 14.64 11.41 -14.54
C GLN A 27 13.53 10.36 -14.45
N PHE A 28 13.84 9.18 -13.90
CA PHE A 28 12.86 8.12 -13.74
C PHE A 28 11.72 8.52 -12.79
N ALA A 29 12.03 9.09 -11.63
CA ALA A 29 11.04 9.39 -10.60
C ALA A 29 9.92 10.33 -11.10
N PRO A 30 10.21 11.47 -11.76
CA PRO A 30 9.18 12.31 -12.38
C PRO A 30 8.28 11.56 -13.35
N TYR A 31 8.84 10.72 -14.22
CA TYR A 31 8.06 9.95 -15.20
C TYR A 31 7.15 8.93 -14.53
N PHE A 32 7.63 8.27 -13.48
CA PHE A 32 6.83 7.34 -12.71
C PHE A 32 5.67 8.04 -12.00
N TYR A 33 5.95 9.12 -11.25
CA TYR A 33 4.91 9.84 -10.51
C TYR A 33 3.92 10.58 -11.42
N GLU A 34 4.35 11.09 -12.58
CA GLU A 34 3.46 11.68 -13.58
C GLU A 34 2.46 10.64 -14.13
N ASN A 35 2.89 9.40 -14.32
CA ASN A 35 1.98 8.33 -14.74
C ASN A 35 1.07 7.85 -13.60
N LEU A 36 1.55 7.88 -12.36
CA LEU A 36 0.77 7.53 -11.18
C LEU A 36 -0.39 8.52 -10.95
N THR A 37 -0.14 9.83 -11.14
CA THR A 37 -1.19 10.87 -11.02
C THR A 37 -2.26 10.76 -12.11
N LYS A 38 -1.94 10.13 -13.25
CA LYS A 38 -2.90 9.81 -14.33
C LYS A 38 -3.81 8.62 -13.99
N ARG A 39 -3.76 8.09 -12.76
CA ARG A 39 -4.59 6.97 -12.26
C ARG A 39 -4.29 5.62 -12.94
N LEU A 40 -3.15 5.51 -13.60
CA LEU A 40 -2.71 4.24 -14.19
C LEU A 40 -2.38 3.24 -13.07
N PRO A 41 -2.59 1.92 -13.31
CA PRO A 41 -2.06 0.88 -12.45
C PRO A 41 -0.55 1.07 -12.24
N ILE A 42 -0.04 0.72 -11.06
CA ILE A 42 1.37 0.91 -10.70
C ILE A 42 2.30 0.24 -11.70
N GLY A 43 1.96 -0.97 -12.16
CA GLY A 43 2.75 -1.70 -13.15
C GLY A 43 2.80 -0.99 -14.51
N GLU A 44 1.70 -0.37 -14.92
CA GLU A 44 1.63 0.41 -16.16
C GLU A 44 2.42 1.71 -16.03
N ALA A 45 2.30 2.42 -14.91
CA ALA A 45 3.08 3.62 -14.63
C ALA A 45 4.59 3.34 -14.65
N LEU A 46 5.01 2.23 -14.05
CA LEU A 46 6.40 1.77 -14.08
C LEU A 46 6.87 1.43 -15.49
N ARG A 47 6.07 0.68 -16.25
CA ARG A 47 6.38 0.33 -17.64
C ARG A 47 6.56 1.57 -18.52
N ASN A 48 5.64 2.52 -18.41
CA ASN A 48 5.68 3.76 -19.20
C ASN A 48 6.89 4.62 -18.84
N ALA A 49 7.24 4.71 -17.55
CA ALA A 49 8.45 5.39 -17.11
C ALA A 49 9.73 4.75 -17.69
N ARG A 50 9.81 3.40 -17.73
CA ARG A 50 10.96 2.70 -18.35
C ARG A 50 11.05 2.92 -19.84
N ILE A 51 9.93 2.89 -20.56
CA ILE A 51 9.89 3.12 -22.01
C ILE A 51 10.40 4.51 -22.34
N ARG A 52 9.94 5.53 -21.60
CA ARG A 52 10.40 6.91 -21.76
C ARG A 52 11.88 7.05 -21.48
N LEU A 53 12.35 6.49 -20.36
CA LEU A 53 13.76 6.53 -20.00
C LEU A 53 14.65 5.83 -21.03
N LYS A 54 14.22 4.68 -21.56
CA LYS A 54 14.90 3.97 -22.65
C LYS A 54 14.97 4.80 -23.93
N SER A 55 13.91 5.55 -24.26
CA SER A 55 13.90 6.40 -25.46
C SER A 55 14.83 7.60 -25.34
N GLU A 56 14.96 8.17 -24.13
CA GLU A 56 15.83 9.33 -23.88
C GLU A 56 17.30 8.92 -23.66
N ARG A 57 17.54 7.70 -23.17
CA ARG A 57 18.88 7.13 -22.94
C ARG A 57 18.97 5.68 -23.42
N PRO A 58 19.07 5.44 -24.74
CA PRO A 58 19.15 4.08 -25.29
C PRO A 58 20.40 3.33 -24.82
N ASP A 59 21.50 4.04 -24.56
CA ASP A 59 22.78 3.46 -24.13
C ASP A 59 22.86 3.18 -22.62
N ASP A 60 21.86 3.61 -21.84
CA ASP A 60 21.81 3.40 -20.40
C ASP A 60 20.86 2.26 -20.05
N LEU A 61 21.36 1.18 -19.45
CA LEU A 61 20.54 0.03 -19.03
C LEU A 61 19.80 0.24 -17.71
N CYS A 62 19.97 1.37 -17.03
CA CYS A 62 19.32 1.65 -15.75
C CYS A 62 17.78 1.56 -15.80
N TRP A 63 17.14 1.74 -16.97
CA TRP A 63 15.68 1.52 -17.09
C TRP A 63 15.27 0.07 -16.77
N ALA A 64 16.16 -0.91 -16.95
CA ALA A 64 15.87 -2.33 -16.70
C ALA A 64 16.01 -2.72 -15.23
N SER A 65 16.69 -1.90 -14.42
CA SER A 65 17.04 -2.24 -13.05
C SER A 65 15.87 -2.12 -12.07
N TYR A 66 14.87 -1.29 -12.40
CA TYR A 66 13.70 -1.11 -11.56
C TYR A 66 12.91 -2.42 -11.49
N VAL A 67 12.40 -2.77 -10.31
CA VAL A 67 11.56 -3.94 -10.07
C VAL A 67 10.42 -3.54 -9.13
N LEU A 68 9.21 -3.98 -9.45
CA LEU A 68 8.03 -3.79 -8.60
C LEU A 68 7.80 -5.07 -7.78
N TYR A 69 7.66 -4.90 -6.47
CA TYR A 69 7.13 -5.89 -5.55
C TYR A 69 5.75 -5.45 -5.10
N GLY A 70 4.74 -6.32 -5.25
CA GLY A 70 3.33 -6.01 -5.01
C GLY A 70 2.46 -6.33 -6.22
N ASP A 71 1.20 -5.90 -6.20
CA ASP A 71 0.25 -6.14 -7.30
C ASP A 71 0.44 -5.09 -8.41
N PRO A 72 0.85 -5.49 -9.64
CA PRO A 72 1.03 -4.55 -10.74
C PRO A 72 -0.29 -3.95 -11.27
N SER A 73 -1.43 -4.59 -11.00
CA SER A 73 -2.76 -4.14 -11.41
C SER A 73 -3.38 -3.12 -10.45
N TYR A 74 -2.74 -2.91 -9.29
CA TYR A 74 -3.24 -2.00 -8.26
C TYR A 74 -3.19 -0.54 -8.71
N SER A 75 -4.26 0.20 -8.41
CA SER A 75 -4.36 1.65 -8.65
C SER A 75 -4.79 2.37 -7.38
N TYR A 76 -3.91 3.23 -6.84
CA TYR A 76 -4.15 4.01 -5.61
C TYR A 76 -5.38 4.93 -5.69
N HIS A 77 -5.85 5.23 -6.90
CA HIS A 77 -7.05 6.06 -7.10
C HIS A 77 -8.35 5.26 -7.09
N ALA A 78 -8.31 3.92 -7.18
CA ALA A 78 -9.49 3.05 -7.11
C ALA A 78 -9.93 2.78 -5.65
N GLU A 79 -8.98 2.70 -4.71
CA GLU A 79 -9.20 2.30 -3.30
C GLU A 79 -10.13 3.24 -2.50
N ARG A 80 -10.15 4.54 -2.82
CA ARG A 80 -10.78 5.56 -1.95
C ARG A 80 -12.30 5.46 -1.80
N ARG A 81 -12.99 4.61 -2.55
CA ARG A 81 -14.47 4.49 -2.48
C ARG A 81 -14.98 3.22 -1.80
N GLY A 82 -14.23 2.11 -1.82
CA GLY A 82 -14.68 0.80 -1.34
C GLY A 82 -14.21 0.43 0.06
N ASP A 83 -13.10 0.99 0.50
CA ASP A 83 -12.44 0.49 1.72
C ASP A 83 -12.93 1.16 3.00
N SER A 84 -13.35 2.42 2.94
CA SER A 84 -13.91 3.16 4.08
C SER A 84 -15.20 2.51 4.61
N ILE A 85 -16.06 2.05 3.70
CA ILE A 85 -17.33 1.38 4.02
C ILE A 85 -17.09 -0.02 4.62
N ASN A 86 -16.15 -0.78 4.08
CA ASN A 86 -15.83 -2.12 4.56
C ASN A 86 -15.04 -2.10 5.88
N LYS A 87 -14.17 -1.10 6.08
CA LYS A 87 -13.37 -0.95 7.31
C LYS A 87 -14.24 -0.50 8.48
N ALA A 88 -15.15 0.46 8.27
CA ALA A 88 -16.12 0.85 9.28
C ALA A 88 -16.95 -0.36 9.73
N GLY A 89 -17.58 -1.09 8.79
CA GLY A 89 -18.40 -2.26 9.10
C GLY A 89 -17.67 -3.35 9.89
N ARG A 90 -16.37 -3.59 9.60
CA ARG A 90 -15.55 -4.54 10.37
C ARG A 90 -15.26 -4.07 11.80
N ILE A 91 -15.03 -2.77 12.01
CA ILE A 91 -14.76 -2.20 13.33
C ILE A 91 -16.01 -2.29 14.23
N TRP A 92 -17.18 -1.88 13.71
CA TRP A 92 -18.45 -2.00 14.44
C TRP A 92 -18.77 -3.45 14.82
N LYS A 93 -18.46 -4.41 13.95
CA LYS A 93 -18.70 -5.84 14.18
C LYS A 93 -17.81 -6.42 15.29
N LEU A 94 -16.56 -5.94 15.41
CA LEU A 94 -15.64 -6.33 16.48
C LEU A 94 -16.00 -5.69 17.82
N ASP A 95 -16.52 -4.47 17.80
CA ASP A 95 -16.94 -3.75 19.01
C ASP A 95 -18.21 -4.35 19.63
N PHE A 96 -19.16 -4.78 18.79
CA PHE A 96 -20.40 -5.44 19.23
C PHE A 96 -20.14 -6.77 19.98
N GLN A 97 -19.15 -7.55 19.56
CA GLN A 97 -18.76 -8.80 20.23
C GLN A 97 -18.14 -8.55 21.62
N ARG A 98 -17.43 -7.43 21.80
CA ARG A 98 -16.82 -7.05 23.08
C ARG A 98 -17.85 -6.48 24.06
N MET A 99 -18.91 -5.83 23.56
CA MET A 99 -20.01 -5.32 24.38
C MET A 99 -20.69 -6.41 25.22
N HIS A 100 -20.94 -7.61 24.66
CA HIS A 100 -21.58 -8.70 25.41
C HIS A 100 -20.78 -9.18 26.62
N LEU A 101 -19.45 -9.19 26.54
CA LEU A 101 -18.58 -9.56 27.66
C LEU A 101 -18.62 -8.50 28.77
N ILE A 102 -18.64 -7.22 28.40
CA ILE A 102 -18.66 -6.10 29.35
C ILE A 102 -20.02 -6.02 30.07
N ILE A 103 -21.12 -6.18 29.33
CA ILE A 103 -22.47 -6.17 29.90
C ILE A 103 -22.65 -7.33 30.88
N GLY A 104 -22.17 -8.54 30.54
CA GLY A 104 -22.20 -9.69 31.46
C GLY A 104 -21.43 -9.43 32.76
N LEU A 105 -20.24 -8.81 32.67
CA LEU A 105 -19.43 -8.46 33.84
C LEU A 105 -20.11 -7.39 34.73
N MET A 106 -20.77 -6.39 34.12
CA MET A 106 -21.54 -5.39 34.85
C MET A 106 -22.73 -6.01 35.59
N ILE A 107 -23.50 -6.88 34.93
CA ILE A 107 -24.66 -7.54 35.56
C ILE A 107 -24.22 -8.40 36.74
N LEU A 108 -23.11 -9.14 36.60
CA LEU A 108 -22.54 -9.94 37.70
C LEU A 108 -22.11 -9.05 38.88
N THR A 109 -21.50 -7.90 38.59
CA THR A 109 -21.09 -6.93 39.64
C THR A 109 -22.30 -6.38 40.39
N ILE A 110 -23.37 -6.01 39.67
CA ILE A 110 -24.60 -5.47 40.25
C ILE A 110 -25.32 -6.53 41.11
N LEU A 111 -25.37 -7.79 40.66
CA LEU A 111 -25.96 -8.89 41.42
C LEU A 111 -25.18 -9.21 42.70
N THR A 112 -23.86 -9.12 42.66
CA THR A 112 -23.00 -9.34 43.84
C THR A 112 -23.22 -8.25 44.89
N TYR A 113 -23.42 -7.00 44.47
CA TYR A 113 -23.68 -5.87 45.36
C TYR A 113 -25.08 -5.84 45.96
N ASN A 114 -26.09 -6.44 45.32
CA ASN A 114 -27.47 -6.47 45.84
C ASN A 114 -27.72 -7.60 46.84
N PHE A 115 -26.78 -8.55 46.96
CA PHE A 115 -26.92 -9.75 47.80
C PHE A 115 -26.15 -9.63 49.14
N PHE A 116 -25.64 -8.44 49.46
CA PHE A 116 -24.96 -8.08 50.71
C PHE A 116 -25.66 -6.87 51.33
#